data_AF-H5TN73-F1
#
_entry.id   AF-H5TN73-F1
#
_cell.length_a   1.000
_cell.length_b   1.000
_cell.length_c   1.000
_cell.angle_alpha   90.00
_cell.angle_beta   90.00
_cell.angle_gamma   90.00
#
_symmetry.space_group_name_H-M   'P 1'
#
loop_
_entity.id
_entity.type
_entity.pdbx_description
1 polymer ?
#
loop_
_entity_poly.entity_id
_entity_poly.type
_entity_poly.pdbx_seq_one_letter_code
_entity_poly.pdbx_strand_id
1 'polypeptide(L)'
;MANDPTVRAALRSSDAPLVVDLGYGARPDTTVEMAQRLRTVAPDLEMVGLEIDPDRVVESRDGVRFGLGGFELAGLRPQLVRAFNVLRQYDEDEVWPAWRELMERLGPGGAIVEGTCDELGRRCTWVLLDADGPRSLTLSWAPAYTSRPSDLAERLPKALIHRNVDGEPVHDLLVAADRCWDVAAPHAPFGPRVRWRETLRLMAESGIPVVRPRKQTTDNVLTVPWSLVRPTT
;
A
#
# COMPACT_ATOMS: atom_id res chain seq x y z
N MET A 1 0.57 6.36 2.45
CA MET A 1 -0.59 5.89 3.24
C MET A 1 -1.23 6.96 4.14
N ALA A 2 -0.59 7.45 5.22
CA ALA A 2 -1.26 8.32 6.22
C ALA A 2 -1.95 9.60 5.70
N ASN A 3 -1.50 10.13 4.56
CA ASN A 3 -2.08 11.32 3.92
C ASN A 3 -3.09 11.00 2.82
N ASP A 4 -3.34 9.72 2.55
CA ASP A 4 -4.33 9.29 1.56
C ASP A 4 -5.74 9.73 1.99
N PRO A 5 -6.55 10.35 1.11
CA PRO A 5 -7.88 10.86 1.49
C PRO A 5 -8.81 9.80 2.09
N THR A 6 -8.80 8.58 1.56
CA THR A 6 -9.65 7.48 2.04
C THR A 6 -9.18 7.01 3.41
N VAL A 7 -7.87 6.84 3.60
CA VAL A 7 -7.29 6.49 4.91
C VAL A 7 -7.64 7.57 5.95
N ARG A 8 -7.53 8.86 5.60
CA ARG A 8 -7.91 9.95 6.51
C ARG A 8 -9.40 9.99 6.80
N ALA A 9 -10.25 9.66 5.82
CA ALA A 9 -11.68 9.58 6.03
C ALA A 9 -12.04 8.43 6.99
N ALA A 10 -11.44 7.26 6.80
CA ALA A 10 -11.61 6.10 7.67
C ALA A 10 -11.17 6.40 9.11
N LEU A 11 -10.00 7.02 9.30
CA LEU A 11 -9.53 7.41 10.64
C LEU A 11 -10.38 8.51 11.31
N ARG A 12 -11.23 9.21 10.56
CA ARG A 12 -12.12 10.25 11.09
C ARG A 12 -13.55 9.77 11.26
N SER A 13 -13.86 8.52 10.92
CA SER A 13 -15.21 7.97 11.09
C SER A 13 -15.52 7.58 12.54
N SER A 14 -14.52 7.64 13.43
CA SER A 14 -14.62 7.37 14.87
C SER A 14 -13.77 8.37 15.64
N ASP A 15 -14.21 8.75 16.85
CA ASP A 15 -13.42 9.60 17.77
C ASP A 15 -12.17 8.87 18.28
N ALA A 16 -12.25 7.54 18.43
CA ALA A 16 -11.14 6.65 18.76
C ALA A 16 -11.05 5.55 17.69
N PRO A 17 -10.42 5.83 16.52
CA PRO A 17 -10.35 4.85 15.45
C PRO A 17 -9.40 3.70 15.83
N LEU A 18 -9.84 2.47 15.57
CA LEU A 18 -9.02 1.28 15.73
C LEU A 18 -8.25 1.01 14.43
N VAL A 19 -6.94 0.83 14.57
CA VAL A 19 -6.02 0.47 13.49
C VAL A 19 -5.40 -0.90 13.80
N VAL A 20 -5.41 -1.79 12.82
CA VAL A 20 -4.76 -3.10 12.89
C VAL A 20 -3.60 -3.18 11.89
N ASP A 21 -2.42 -3.58 12.36
CA ASP A 21 -1.32 -4.07 11.53
C ASP A 21 -1.34 -5.60 11.56
N LEU A 22 -1.76 -6.21 10.46
CA LEU A 22 -1.88 -7.65 10.32
C LEU A 22 -0.56 -8.23 9.79
N GLY A 23 -0.01 -9.21 10.51
CA GLY A 23 1.25 -9.86 10.18
C GLY A 23 2.44 -8.93 10.36
N TYR A 24 2.63 -8.38 11.57
CA TYR A 24 3.75 -7.47 11.84
C TYR A 24 5.12 -8.17 11.78
N GLY A 25 5.16 -9.50 11.76
CA GLY A 25 6.35 -10.29 11.51
C GLY A 25 7.27 -10.40 12.73
N ALA A 26 8.56 -10.64 12.48
CA ALA A 26 9.51 -10.96 13.55
C ALA A 26 9.80 -9.80 14.52
N ARG A 27 9.51 -8.55 14.13
CA ARG A 27 9.74 -7.37 14.97
C ARG A 27 8.59 -6.38 14.88
N PRO A 28 8.13 -5.84 16.02
CA PRO A 28 6.98 -4.93 16.08
C PRO A 28 7.34 -3.46 15.80
N ASP A 29 8.59 -3.15 15.42
CA ASP A 29 9.08 -1.78 15.24
C ASP A 29 8.26 -1.00 14.20
N THR A 30 7.96 -1.62 13.06
CA THR A 30 7.15 -1.01 11.99
C THR A 30 5.75 -0.65 12.48
N THR A 31 5.12 -1.51 13.28
CA THR A 31 3.80 -1.27 13.87
C THR A 31 3.83 -0.07 14.81
N VAL A 32 4.86 0.03 15.66
CA VAL A 32 5.05 1.16 16.59
C VAL A 32 5.31 2.46 15.83
N GLU A 33 6.21 2.45 14.84
CA GLU A 33 6.48 3.62 14.00
C GLU A 33 5.22 4.07 13.25
N MET A 34 4.41 3.12 12.76
CA MET A 34 3.16 3.41 12.10
C MET A 34 2.17 4.08 13.06
N ALA A 35 2.03 3.57 14.29
CA ALA A 35 1.16 4.16 15.31
C ALA A 35 1.55 5.63 15.58
N GLN A 36 2.85 5.89 15.77
CA GLN A 36 3.36 7.25 15.97
C GLN A 36 3.03 8.17 14.78
N ARG A 37 3.24 7.70 13.55
CA ARG A 37 2.94 8.48 12.33
C ARG A 37 1.44 8.75 12.18
N LEU A 38 0.59 7.76 12.40
CA LEU A 38 -0.86 7.91 12.26
C LEU A 38 -1.46 8.81 13.35
N ARG A 39 -0.88 8.82 14.57
CA ARG A 39 -1.30 9.73 15.66
C ARG A 39 -1.12 11.21 15.34
N THR A 40 -0.27 11.55 14.36
CA THR A 40 -0.18 12.94 13.85
C THR A 40 -1.45 13.40 13.12
N VAL A 41 -2.33 12.47 12.73
CA VAL A 41 -3.58 12.73 11.99
C VAL A 41 -4.81 12.30 12.80
N ALA A 42 -4.70 11.25 13.63
CA ALA A 42 -5.74 10.76 14.53
C ALA A 42 -5.12 10.50 15.92
N PRO A 43 -5.03 11.54 16.78
CA PRO A 43 -4.29 11.46 18.05
C PRO A 43 -4.77 10.35 18.98
N ASP A 44 -6.09 10.11 19.00
CA ASP A 44 -6.76 9.17 19.90
C ASP A 44 -6.89 7.75 19.32
N LEU A 45 -6.15 7.44 18.24
CA LEU A 45 -6.22 6.11 17.64
C LEU A 45 -5.72 5.02 18.60
N GLU A 46 -6.44 3.90 18.57
CA GLU A 46 -5.98 2.64 19.15
C GLU A 46 -5.24 1.82 18.09
N MET A 47 -4.10 1.26 18.47
CA MET A 47 -3.27 0.45 17.58
C MET A 47 -3.16 -0.98 18.10
N VAL A 48 -3.41 -1.94 17.22
CA VAL A 48 -3.20 -3.37 17.47
C VAL A 48 -2.29 -3.97 16.40
N GLY A 49 -1.21 -4.64 16.80
CA GLY A 49 -0.45 -5.54 15.93
C GLY A 49 -0.93 -6.98 16.11
N LEU A 50 -1.34 -7.63 15.03
CA LEU A 50 -1.73 -9.05 15.03
C LEU A 50 -0.66 -9.89 14.34
N GLU A 51 -0.35 -11.04 14.91
CA GLU A 51 0.56 -12.02 14.33
C GLU A 51 -0.04 -13.43 14.47
N ILE A 52 0.20 -14.30 13.49
CA ILE A 52 -0.39 -15.65 13.44
C ILE A 52 0.47 -16.66 14.22
N ASP A 53 1.77 -16.40 14.31
CA ASP A 53 2.73 -17.21 15.05
C ASP A 53 2.72 -16.79 16.54
N PRO A 54 2.24 -17.65 17.46
CA PRO A 54 2.14 -17.31 18.88
C PRO A 54 3.51 -16.99 19.50
N ASP A 55 4.60 -17.58 19.01
CA ASP A 55 5.95 -17.36 19.53
C ASP A 55 6.51 -15.97 19.16
N ARG A 56 5.89 -15.30 18.19
CA ARG A 56 6.24 -13.93 17.80
C ARG A 56 5.43 -12.88 18.51
N VAL A 57 4.39 -13.26 19.26
CA VAL A 57 3.56 -12.32 20.00
C VAL A 57 4.37 -11.66 21.11
N VAL A 58 4.52 -10.33 21.02
CA VAL A 58 5.26 -9.53 22.01
C VAL A 58 4.33 -8.88 23.05
N GLU A 59 4.91 -8.36 24.13
CA GLU A 59 4.18 -7.51 25.08
C GLU A 59 3.82 -6.14 24.48
N SER A 60 2.78 -5.52 25.04
CA SER A 60 2.36 -4.16 24.64
C SER A 60 3.45 -3.14 24.93
N ARG A 61 3.71 -2.23 23.98
CA ARG A 61 4.71 -1.16 24.13
C ARG A 61 4.37 0.06 23.28
N ASP A 62 4.81 1.24 23.72
CA ASP A 62 4.67 2.51 22.99
C ASP A 62 3.22 2.83 22.54
N GLY A 63 2.26 2.44 23.37
CA GLY A 63 0.83 2.60 23.12
C GLY A 63 0.28 1.68 22.02
N VAL A 64 0.96 0.58 21.71
CA VAL A 64 0.48 -0.46 20.79
C VAL A 64 0.22 -1.75 21.59
N ARG A 65 -0.94 -2.34 21.35
CA ARG A 65 -1.27 -3.69 21.86
C ARG A 65 -0.88 -4.73 20.82
N PHE A 66 -0.38 -5.87 21.26
CA PHE A 66 -0.08 -7.00 20.37
C PHE A 66 -0.87 -8.23 20.77
N GLY A 67 -1.23 -9.05 19.80
CA GLY A 67 -2.03 -10.25 20.05
C GLY A 67 -1.96 -11.26 18.91
N LEU A 68 -2.48 -12.45 19.20
CA LEU A 68 -2.64 -13.52 18.22
C LEU A 68 -3.84 -13.23 17.32
N GLY A 69 -3.65 -13.30 16.01
CA GLY A 69 -4.75 -13.18 15.04
C GLY A 69 -4.29 -13.21 13.59
N GLY A 70 -5.22 -13.58 12.71
CA GLY A 70 -5.10 -13.64 11.26
C GLY A 70 -6.14 -12.76 10.56
N PHE A 71 -6.66 -13.22 9.42
CA PHE A 71 -7.67 -12.51 8.62
C PHE A 71 -8.99 -12.29 9.36
N GLU A 72 -9.27 -13.08 10.40
CA GLU A 72 -10.42 -12.90 11.28
C GLU A 72 -10.24 -11.71 12.26
N LEU A 73 -9.07 -11.06 12.22
CA LEU A 73 -8.68 -9.87 12.98
C LEU A 73 -8.86 -10.02 14.49
N ALA A 74 -8.72 -11.23 15.04
CA ALA A 74 -9.03 -11.53 16.44
C ALA A 74 -10.45 -11.06 16.87
N GLY A 75 -11.39 -11.04 15.93
CA GLY A 75 -12.77 -10.56 16.15
C GLY A 75 -12.96 -9.04 16.10
N LEU A 76 -11.87 -8.27 15.96
CA LEU A 76 -11.89 -6.80 15.94
C LEU A 76 -12.67 -6.23 14.73
N ARG A 77 -13.01 -4.94 14.81
CA ARG A 77 -13.67 -4.18 13.73
C ARG A 77 -12.96 -2.83 13.46
N PRO A 78 -11.77 -2.83 12.85
CA PRO A 78 -10.96 -1.62 12.69
C PRO A 78 -11.45 -0.68 11.60
N GLN A 79 -11.15 0.61 11.74
CA GLN A 79 -11.28 1.61 10.68
C GLN A 79 -10.15 1.51 9.65
N LEU A 80 -8.98 0.98 10.03
CA LEU A 80 -7.86 0.80 9.11
C LEU A 80 -7.16 -0.53 9.37
N VAL A 81 -6.98 -1.33 8.32
CA VAL A 81 -6.11 -2.51 8.33
C VAL A 81 -4.92 -2.24 7.43
N ARG A 82 -3.71 -2.48 7.92
CA ARG A 82 -2.51 -2.65 7.09
C ARG A 82 -2.15 -4.12 7.03
N ALA A 83 -1.90 -4.66 5.84
CA ALA A 83 -1.46 -6.04 5.63
C ALA A 83 -0.32 -6.04 4.60
N PHE A 84 0.90 -5.73 5.04
CA PHE A 84 2.06 -5.73 4.15
C PHE A 84 2.81 -7.05 4.23
N ASN A 85 3.20 -7.59 3.07
CA ASN A 85 3.96 -8.83 2.92
C ASN A 85 3.23 -10.09 3.42
N VAL A 86 1.95 -10.00 3.78
CA VAL A 86 1.13 -11.11 4.31
C VAL A 86 0.76 -12.09 3.19
N LEU A 87 0.22 -11.60 2.07
CA LEU A 87 -0.31 -12.44 1.00
C LEU A 87 0.74 -12.97 0.01
N ARG A 88 2.04 -12.73 0.24
CA ARG A 88 3.09 -13.06 -0.75
C ARG A 88 3.21 -14.55 -1.07
N GLN A 89 2.95 -15.39 -0.07
CA GLN A 89 3.09 -16.85 -0.16
C GLN A 89 1.77 -17.57 -0.47
N TYR A 90 0.67 -16.82 -0.58
CA TYR A 90 -0.64 -17.36 -0.95
C TYR A 90 -0.70 -17.59 -2.46
N ASP A 91 -1.59 -18.46 -2.90
CA ASP A 91 -1.94 -18.62 -4.30
C ASP A 91 -2.81 -17.44 -4.78
N GLU A 92 -2.86 -17.24 -6.11
CA GLU A 92 -3.54 -16.07 -6.69
C GLU A 92 -5.06 -16.09 -6.42
N ASP A 93 -5.67 -17.27 -6.45
CA ASP A 93 -7.08 -17.49 -6.20
C ASP A 93 -7.47 -17.35 -4.72
N GLU A 94 -6.50 -17.37 -3.80
CA GLU A 94 -6.71 -17.15 -2.37
C GLU A 94 -6.77 -15.66 -1.98
N VAL A 95 -6.28 -14.75 -2.84
CA VAL A 95 -6.21 -13.32 -2.55
C VAL A 95 -7.60 -12.71 -2.35
N TRP A 96 -8.55 -13.02 -3.25
CA TRP A 96 -9.91 -12.50 -3.17
C TRP A 96 -10.68 -12.99 -1.94
N PRO A 97 -10.68 -14.30 -1.60
CA PRO A 97 -11.21 -14.79 -0.33
C PRO A 97 -10.62 -14.08 0.89
N ALA A 98 -9.30 -13.91 0.96
CA ALA A 98 -8.64 -13.23 2.08
C ALA A 98 -9.06 -11.75 2.18
N TRP A 99 -9.13 -11.04 1.05
CA TRP A 99 -9.63 -9.67 1.02
C TRP A 99 -11.09 -9.58 1.48
N ARG A 100 -11.95 -10.52 1.08
CA ARG A 100 -13.35 -10.54 1.52
C ARG A 100 -13.49 -10.71 3.03
N GLU A 101 -12.75 -11.63 3.61
CA GLU A 101 -12.75 -11.85 5.06
C GLU A 101 -12.33 -10.59 5.82
N LEU A 102 -11.29 -9.90 5.36
CA LEU A 102 -10.86 -8.62 5.93
C LEU A 102 -11.92 -7.52 5.78
N MET A 103 -12.51 -7.39 4.58
CA MET A 103 -13.52 -6.36 4.29
C MET A 103 -14.78 -6.54 5.15
N GLU A 104 -15.22 -7.78 5.38
CA GLU A 104 -16.37 -8.10 6.23
C GLU A 104 -16.16 -7.73 7.71
N ARG A 105 -14.91 -7.47 8.10
CA ARG A 105 -14.55 -7.03 9.46
C ARG A 105 -14.16 -5.56 9.55
N LEU A 106 -14.27 -4.78 8.49
CA LEU A 106 -14.07 -3.34 8.61
C LEU A 106 -15.17 -2.70 9.47
N GLY A 107 -14.78 -1.73 10.30
CA GLY A 107 -15.73 -0.78 10.87
C GLY A 107 -16.34 0.11 9.78
N PRO A 108 -17.45 0.83 10.06
CA PRO A 108 -18.08 1.72 9.08
C PRO A 108 -17.10 2.74 8.48
N GLY A 109 -17.06 2.80 7.15
CA GLY A 109 -16.14 3.67 6.41
C GLY A 109 -14.67 3.25 6.49
N GLY A 110 -14.38 2.02 6.94
CA GLY A 110 -13.03 1.51 7.07
C GLY A 110 -12.33 1.23 5.74
N ALA A 111 -11.01 1.05 5.80
CA ALA A 111 -10.18 0.76 4.64
C ALA A 111 -9.10 -0.29 4.95
N ILE A 112 -8.63 -0.97 3.91
CA ILE A 112 -7.50 -1.91 3.96
C ILE A 112 -6.39 -1.37 3.06
N VAL A 113 -5.15 -1.45 3.53
CA VAL A 113 -3.96 -1.20 2.75
C VAL A 113 -3.15 -2.50 2.71
N GLU A 114 -3.38 -3.27 1.66
CA GLU A 114 -2.67 -4.52 1.39
C GLU A 114 -1.51 -4.24 0.44
N GLY A 115 -0.32 -4.75 0.74
CA GLY A 115 0.82 -4.44 -0.12
C GLY A 115 2.02 -5.34 0.07
N THR A 116 3.03 -5.09 -0.75
CA THR A 116 4.31 -5.76 -0.70
C THR A 116 5.43 -4.72 -0.69
N CYS A 117 6.47 -4.98 0.11
CA CYS A 117 7.67 -4.17 0.12
C CYS A 117 8.95 -5.01 0.20
N ASP A 118 10.05 -4.44 -0.23
CA ASP A 118 11.38 -4.97 0.08
C ASP A 118 11.69 -4.84 1.58
N GLU A 119 12.79 -5.47 2.00
CA GLU A 119 13.20 -5.61 3.39
C GLU A 119 13.49 -4.26 4.05
N LEU A 120 13.88 -3.27 3.25
CA LEU A 120 14.22 -1.92 3.69
C LEU A 120 13.09 -0.90 3.49
N GLY A 121 11.96 -1.32 2.92
CA GLY A 121 10.83 -0.44 2.59
C GLY A 121 11.15 0.63 1.54
N ARG A 122 12.16 0.41 0.70
CA ARG A 122 12.59 1.30 -0.39
C ARG A 122 11.82 1.07 -1.67
N ARG A 123 11.15 -0.07 -1.83
CA ARG A 123 10.27 -0.39 -2.96
C ARG A 123 9.01 -1.00 -2.39
N CYS A 124 7.91 -0.27 -2.52
CA CYS A 124 6.63 -0.64 -1.96
C CYS A 124 5.57 -0.53 -3.05
N THR A 125 4.69 -1.52 -3.13
CA THR A 125 3.42 -1.36 -3.85
C THR A 125 2.28 -1.79 -2.96
N TRP A 126 1.12 -1.17 -3.10
CA TRP A 126 -0.06 -1.53 -2.31
C TRP A 126 -1.36 -1.25 -3.05
N VAL A 127 -2.36 -2.07 -2.76
CA VAL A 127 -3.76 -1.86 -3.08
C VAL A 127 -4.43 -1.21 -1.88
N LEU A 128 -5.20 -0.15 -2.14
CA LEU A 128 -6.17 0.38 -1.19
C LEU A 128 -7.53 -0.27 -1.47
N LEU A 129 -8.14 -0.88 -0.46
CA LEU A 129 -9.50 -1.39 -0.51
C LEU A 129 -10.39 -0.63 0.47
N ASP A 130 -11.68 -0.57 0.18
CA ASP A 130 -12.72 -0.26 1.15
C ASP A 130 -13.76 -1.40 1.18
N ALA A 131 -14.91 -1.16 1.80
CA ALA A 131 -15.97 -2.17 1.93
C ALA A 131 -16.52 -2.71 0.60
N ASP A 132 -16.38 -1.98 -0.53
CA ASP A 132 -16.87 -2.46 -1.83
C ASP A 132 -15.73 -3.05 -2.70
N GLY A 133 -14.51 -3.13 -2.18
CA GLY A 133 -13.37 -3.73 -2.87
C GLY A 133 -12.22 -2.79 -3.21
N PRO A 134 -11.32 -3.19 -4.12
CA PRO A 134 -10.11 -2.45 -4.42
C PRO A 134 -10.39 -1.15 -5.19
N ARG A 135 -9.72 -0.08 -4.78
CA ARG A 135 -9.94 1.29 -5.25
C ARG A 135 -8.76 1.86 -6.01
N SER A 136 -7.55 1.61 -5.55
CA SER A 136 -6.34 2.11 -6.20
C SER A 136 -5.16 1.17 -6.03
N LEU A 137 -4.24 1.23 -6.99
CA LEU A 137 -2.90 0.70 -6.86
C LEU A 137 -1.95 1.89 -6.66
N THR A 138 -1.02 1.76 -5.71
CA THR A 138 0.07 2.71 -5.53
C THR A 138 1.42 2.01 -5.59
N LEU A 139 2.36 2.62 -6.29
CA LEU A 139 3.77 2.27 -6.36
C LEU A 139 4.56 3.40 -5.70
N SER A 140 5.48 3.06 -4.79
CA SER A 140 6.32 4.01 -4.07
C SER A 140 7.74 3.48 -3.98
N TRP A 141 8.73 4.32 -4.32
CA TRP A 141 10.12 3.92 -4.18
C TRP A 141 11.07 5.07 -3.86
N ALA A 142 12.15 4.69 -3.18
CA ALA A 142 13.28 5.56 -2.92
C ALA A 142 14.01 5.85 -4.24
N PRO A 143 14.12 7.12 -4.68
CA PRO A 143 14.58 7.44 -6.03
C PRO A 143 16.04 7.06 -6.31
N ALA A 144 16.85 6.88 -5.26
CA ALA A 144 18.26 6.53 -5.37
C ALA A 144 18.51 5.02 -5.56
N TYR A 145 17.50 4.17 -5.37
CA TYR A 145 17.66 2.70 -5.31
C TYR A 145 16.89 1.96 -6.41
N THR A 146 16.38 2.69 -7.39
CA THR A 146 15.58 2.15 -8.48
C THR A 146 15.95 2.84 -9.78
N SER A 147 16.23 2.06 -10.82
CA SER A 147 16.73 2.58 -12.09
C SER A 147 15.59 3.04 -13.01
N ARG A 148 14.46 2.34 -12.95
CA ARG A 148 13.26 2.58 -13.74
C ARG A 148 11.99 2.15 -12.99
N PRO A 149 10.82 2.73 -13.31
CA PRO A 149 9.55 2.35 -12.68
C PRO A 149 9.23 0.85 -12.67
N SER A 150 9.51 0.13 -13.76
CA SER A 150 9.21 -1.31 -13.87
C SER A 150 10.01 -2.21 -12.92
N ASP A 151 11.10 -1.72 -12.32
CA ASP A 151 11.84 -2.47 -11.28
C ASP A 151 10.96 -2.79 -10.06
N LEU A 152 9.81 -2.10 -9.88
CA LEU A 152 8.84 -2.42 -8.83
C LEU A 152 7.95 -3.64 -9.15
N ALA A 153 8.03 -4.22 -10.34
CA ALA A 153 7.23 -5.38 -10.74
C ALA A 153 7.35 -6.55 -9.73
N GLU A 154 8.56 -6.81 -9.24
CA GLU A 154 8.86 -7.86 -8.24
C GLU A 154 8.20 -7.61 -6.86
N ARG A 155 7.66 -6.40 -6.66
CA ARG A 155 6.97 -5.97 -5.44
C ARG A 155 5.49 -5.72 -5.68
N LEU A 156 4.93 -6.06 -6.83
CA LEU A 156 3.48 -6.01 -7.06
C LEU A 156 2.76 -6.91 -6.04
N PRO A 157 1.54 -6.54 -5.61
CA PRO A 157 0.76 -7.37 -4.70
C PRO A 157 0.38 -8.69 -5.39
N LYS A 158 0.07 -9.73 -4.61
CA LYS A 158 -0.19 -11.07 -5.16
C LYS A 158 -1.29 -11.08 -6.23
N ALA A 159 -2.28 -10.18 -6.09
CA ALA A 159 -3.34 -9.95 -7.08
C ALA A 159 -2.86 -9.53 -8.49
N LEU A 160 -1.63 -9.04 -8.63
CA LEU A 160 -1.12 -8.44 -9.86
C LEU A 160 0.23 -9.00 -10.31
N ILE A 161 1.05 -9.56 -9.42
CA ILE A 161 2.44 -9.91 -9.74
C ILE A 161 2.57 -10.94 -10.87
N HIS A 162 1.74 -11.98 -10.88
CA HIS A 162 1.72 -12.97 -11.96
C HIS A 162 1.00 -12.47 -13.23
N ARG A 163 0.25 -11.38 -13.11
CA ARG A 163 -0.42 -10.69 -14.21
C ARG A 163 0.46 -9.65 -14.88
N ASN A 164 1.70 -9.48 -14.44
CA ASN A 164 2.64 -8.59 -15.12
C ASN A 164 3.23 -9.26 -16.38
N VAL A 165 2.38 -9.51 -17.37
CA VAL A 165 2.71 -10.12 -18.66
C VAL A 165 2.09 -9.31 -19.81
N ASP A 166 2.62 -9.46 -21.01
CA ASP A 166 2.13 -8.76 -22.22
C ASP A 166 0.61 -8.95 -22.38
N GLY A 167 -0.11 -7.84 -22.57
CA GLY A 167 -1.56 -7.81 -22.74
C GLY A 167 -2.38 -7.62 -21.46
N GLU A 168 -1.76 -7.71 -20.28
CA GLU A 168 -2.41 -7.39 -19.01
C GLU A 168 -2.26 -5.90 -18.64
N PRO A 169 -3.30 -5.27 -18.06
CA PRO A 169 -3.27 -3.82 -17.84
C PRO A 169 -2.18 -3.32 -16.87
N VAL A 170 -1.77 -4.14 -15.90
CA VAL A 170 -0.67 -3.78 -14.98
C VAL A 170 0.69 -3.76 -15.71
N HIS A 171 0.89 -4.65 -16.67
CA HIS A 171 2.08 -4.66 -17.50
C HIS A 171 2.13 -3.42 -18.38
N ASP A 172 1.02 -3.09 -19.05
CA ASP A 172 0.90 -1.89 -19.89
C ASP A 172 1.17 -0.60 -19.10
N LEU A 173 0.72 -0.53 -17.85
CA LEU A 173 1.02 0.60 -16.96
C LEU A 173 2.54 0.75 -16.72
N LEU A 174 3.23 -0.34 -16.40
CA LEU A 174 4.67 -0.31 -16.13
C LEU A 174 5.48 0.04 -17.39
N VAL A 175 5.11 -0.53 -18.54
CA VAL A 175 5.71 -0.19 -19.84
C VAL A 175 5.52 1.29 -20.17
N ALA A 176 4.31 1.82 -19.96
CA ALA A 176 4.04 3.24 -20.20
C ALA A 176 4.82 4.15 -19.23
N ALA A 177 4.94 3.75 -17.96
CA ALA A 177 5.73 4.47 -16.97
C ALA A 177 7.22 4.52 -17.35
N ASP A 178 7.80 3.40 -17.78
CA ASP A 178 9.18 3.33 -18.28
C ASP A 178 9.40 4.22 -19.50
N ARG A 179 8.49 4.16 -20.49
CA ARG A 179 8.55 5.02 -21.68
C ARG A 179 8.56 6.51 -21.30
N CYS A 180 7.67 6.93 -20.41
CA CYS A 180 7.62 8.31 -19.92
C CYS A 180 8.87 8.68 -19.09
N TRP A 181 9.45 7.72 -18.36
CA TRP A 181 10.71 7.91 -17.63
C TRP A 181 11.90 8.12 -18.55
N ASP A 182 11.97 7.39 -19.65
CA ASP A 182 13.00 7.51 -20.67
C ASP A 182 12.89 8.83 -21.44
N VAL A 183 11.67 9.25 -21.83
CA VAL A 183 11.45 10.58 -22.44
C VAL A 183 11.84 11.71 -21.48
N ALA A 184 11.64 11.54 -20.17
CA ALA A 184 12.05 12.51 -19.15
C ALA A 184 13.56 12.51 -18.85
N ALA A 185 14.39 11.69 -19.51
CA ALA A 185 15.84 11.61 -19.28
C ALA A 185 16.57 12.98 -19.28
N PRO A 186 16.22 13.98 -20.12
CA PRO A 186 16.85 15.31 -20.06
C PRO A 186 16.72 16.03 -18.71
N HIS A 187 15.79 15.60 -17.84
CA HIS A 187 15.60 16.16 -16.50
C HIS A 187 16.48 15.49 -15.43
N ALA A 188 17.22 14.42 -15.76
CA ALA A 188 18.08 13.71 -14.83
C ALA A 188 19.13 14.60 -14.10
N PRO A 189 19.79 15.58 -14.76
CA PRO A 189 20.75 16.47 -14.09
C PRO A 189 20.16 17.30 -12.95
N PHE A 190 18.84 17.52 -12.93
CA PHE A 190 18.14 18.25 -11.86
C PHE A 190 17.71 17.34 -10.70
N GLY A 191 18.09 16.07 -10.74
CA GLY A 191 17.81 15.08 -9.72
C GLY A 191 16.56 14.23 -9.99
N PRO A 192 16.46 13.07 -9.34
CA PRO A 192 15.49 12.03 -9.68
C PRO A 192 14.04 12.45 -9.38
N ARG A 193 13.82 13.35 -8.41
CA ARG A 193 12.48 13.89 -8.09
C ARG A 193 11.97 14.84 -9.16
N VAL A 194 12.85 15.63 -9.78
CA VAL A 194 12.49 16.53 -10.88
C VAL A 194 12.18 15.70 -12.12
N ARG A 195 13.02 14.70 -12.42
CA ARG A 195 12.74 13.73 -13.49
C ARG A 195 11.41 13.02 -13.27
N TRP A 196 11.12 12.53 -12.07
CA TRP A 196 9.87 11.82 -11.79
C TRP A 196 8.63 12.72 -11.94
N ARG A 197 8.70 13.98 -11.52
CA ARG A 197 7.61 14.94 -11.72
C ARG A 197 7.30 15.14 -13.21
N GLU A 198 8.33 15.19 -14.04
CA GLU A 198 8.17 15.27 -15.49
C GLU A 198 7.57 13.97 -16.06
N THR A 199 8.05 12.81 -15.60
CA THR A 199 7.46 11.51 -15.96
C THR A 199 5.97 11.45 -15.65
N LEU A 200 5.54 11.88 -14.46
CA LEU A 200 4.12 11.94 -14.10
C LEU A 200 3.32 12.90 -14.99
N ARG A 201 3.92 14.03 -15.42
CA ARG A 201 3.29 14.96 -16.36
C ARG A 201 3.05 14.26 -17.72
N LEU A 202 4.07 13.59 -18.25
CA LEU A 202 4.00 12.86 -19.52
C LEU A 202 3.00 11.69 -19.46
N MET A 203 2.96 10.95 -18.35
CA MET A 203 1.97 9.88 -18.15
C MET A 203 0.54 10.44 -18.20
N ALA A 204 0.28 11.55 -17.51
CA ALA A 204 -1.02 12.22 -17.54
C ALA A 204 -1.40 12.68 -18.97
N GLU A 205 -0.45 13.23 -19.72
CA GLU A 205 -0.66 13.66 -21.12
C GLU A 205 -0.90 12.49 -22.06
N SER A 206 -0.36 11.31 -21.77
CA SER A 206 -0.69 10.06 -22.48
C SER A 206 -2.04 9.44 -22.07
N GLY A 207 -2.82 10.12 -21.22
CA GLY A 207 -4.16 9.68 -20.81
C GLY A 207 -4.19 8.78 -19.57
N ILE A 208 -3.07 8.57 -18.89
CA ILE A 208 -3.05 7.77 -17.65
C ILE A 208 -3.60 8.62 -16.50
N PRO A 209 -4.65 8.17 -15.79
CA PRO A 209 -5.27 8.92 -14.69
C PRO A 209 -4.42 8.88 -13.41
N VAL A 210 -3.25 9.52 -13.45
CA VAL A 210 -2.33 9.60 -12.31
C VAL A 210 -2.85 10.55 -11.23
N VAL A 211 -2.86 10.11 -9.98
CA VAL A 211 -3.17 10.99 -8.84
C VAL A 211 -1.95 11.84 -8.54
N ARG A 212 -2.08 13.16 -8.67
CA ARG A 212 -0.98 14.09 -8.35
C ARG A 212 -0.83 14.23 -6.83
N PRO A 213 0.37 13.96 -6.26
CA PRO A 213 0.60 14.15 -4.84
C PRO A 213 0.40 15.62 -4.44
N ARG A 214 -0.41 15.87 -3.41
CA ARG A 214 -0.64 17.25 -2.90
C ARG A 214 0.55 17.80 -2.11
N LYS A 215 1.39 16.92 -1.56
CA LYS A 215 2.63 17.27 -0.84
C LYS A 215 3.81 16.58 -1.51
N GLN A 216 4.95 17.26 -1.43
CA GLN A 216 6.22 16.68 -1.82
C GLN A 216 6.62 15.55 -0.86
N THR A 217 6.86 14.36 -1.40
CA THR A 217 7.40 13.20 -0.68
C THR A 217 8.86 13.00 -1.03
N THR A 218 9.63 12.38 -0.14
CA THR A 218 11.02 11.96 -0.42
C THR A 218 11.05 10.91 -1.53
N ASP A 219 10.05 10.03 -1.53
CA ASP A 219 9.89 8.94 -2.48
C ASP A 219 9.19 9.41 -3.76
N ASN A 220 9.49 8.70 -4.85
CA ASN A 220 8.68 8.74 -6.05
C ASN A 220 7.41 7.92 -5.82
N VAL A 221 6.26 8.45 -6.23
CA VAL A 221 4.96 7.81 -6.03
C VAL A 221 4.16 7.87 -7.33
N LEU A 222 3.53 6.75 -7.69
CA LEU A 222 2.51 6.62 -8.73
C LEU A 222 1.26 6.00 -8.11
N THR A 223 0.14 6.68 -8.15
CA THR A 223 -1.16 6.11 -7.76
C THR A 223 -2.12 6.20 -8.94
N VAL A 224 -2.79 5.08 -9.24
CA VAL A 224 -3.79 4.95 -10.31
C VAL A 224 -5.05 4.26 -9.77
N PRO A 225 -6.24 4.52 -10.35
CA PRO A 225 -7.45 3.78 -9.98
C PRO A 225 -7.27 2.29 -10.27
N TRP A 226 -7.85 1.44 -9.41
CA TRP A 226 -7.77 -0.02 -9.58
C TRP A 226 -8.36 -0.48 -10.91
N SER A 227 -9.42 0.19 -11.39
CA SER A 227 -10.04 -0.11 -12.69
C SER A 227 -9.06 -0.05 -13.88
N LEU A 228 -7.95 0.69 -13.76
CA LEU A 228 -6.92 0.76 -14.79
C LEU A 228 -6.04 -0.50 -14.84
N VAL A 229 -5.87 -1.18 -13.70
CA VAL A 229 -4.93 -2.29 -13.52
C VAL A 229 -5.61 -3.61 -13.17
N ARG A 230 -6.94 -3.63 -13.17
CA ARG A 230 -7.72 -4.83 -12.88
C ARG A 230 -7.33 -5.93 -13.86
N PRO A 231 -6.93 -7.13 -13.40
CA PRO A 231 -6.59 -8.23 -14.28
C PRO A 231 -7.69 -8.54 -15.29
N THR A 232 -7.29 -8.84 -16.52
CA THR A 232 -8.21 -9.34 -17.54
C THR A 232 -8.36 -10.84 -17.35
N THR A 233 -9.54 -11.28 -16.90
CA THR A 233 -9.91 -12.68 -16.54
C THR A 233 -9.15 -13.28 -15.37
#